data_AF-A4EIA5-F1
#
_entry.id   AF-A4EIA5-F1
#
_cell.length_a   1.000
_cell.length_b   1.000
_cell.length_c   1.000
_cell.angle_alpha   90.00
_cell.angle_beta   90.00
_cell.angle_gamma   90.00
#
_symmetry.space_group_name_H-M   'P 1'
#
loop_
_entity.id
_entity.type
_entity.pdbx_description
1 polymer ?
#
loop_
_entity_poly.entity_id
_entity_poly.type
_entity_poly.pdbx_seq_one_letter_code
_entity_poly.pdbx_strand_id
1 'polypeptide(L)' 'MSLRPDNTLISNREMLLELLATPFRAMGTALHDIATNTARAQTARELAAISDDELKARGMKRADIVSLAFRHDG' A
#
# COMPACT_ATOMS: atom_id res chain seq x y z
N MET A 1 19.52 -36.32 -9.93
CA MET A 1 19.48 -35.34 -8.82
C MET A 1 18.03 -34.95 -8.63
N SER A 2 17.36 -35.56 -7.64
CA SER A 2 15.93 -35.36 -7.40
C SER A 2 15.73 -34.07 -6.60
N LEU A 3 15.06 -33.09 -7.20
CA LEU A 3 14.58 -31.90 -6.51
C LEU A 3 13.39 -32.30 -5.64
N ARG A 4 13.68 -32.86 -4.47
CA ARG A 4 12.69 -33.07 -3.42
C ARG A 4 12.74 -31.81 -2.54
N PRO A 5 11.75 -30.92 -2.59
CA PRO A 5 11.74 -29.78 -1.68
C PRO A 5 11.53 -30.35 -0.26
N ASP A 6 12.44 -30.00 0.63
CA ASP A 6 12.40 -30.36 2.06
C ASP A 6 11.22 -29.65 2.73
N ASN A 7 10.03 -30.23 2.56
CA ASN A 7 8.77 -29.72 3.12
C ASN A 7 8.37 -30.48 4.40
N THR A 8 9.32 -31.20 5.01
CA THR A 8 9.08 -32.14 6.12
C THR A 8 8.83 -31.47 7.48
N LEU A 9 8.77 -30.13 7.54
CA LEU A 9 8.57 -29.37 8.79
C LEU A 9 7.29 -28.52 8.83
N ILE A 10 6.53 -28.39 7.72
CA ILE A 10 5.20 -27.78 7.73
C ILE A 10 4.19 -28.91 7.80
N SER A 11 3.40 -28.97 8.88
CA SER A 11 2.35 -29.98 9.01
C SER A 11 1.41 -29.86 7.80
N ASN A 12 1.01 -30.96 7.17
CA ASN A 12 0.09 -30.95 6.00
C ASN A 12 -1.13 -30.03 6.22
N ARG A 13 -1.58 -29.88 7.48
CA ARG A 13 -2.64 -28.97 7.88
C ARG A 13 -2.29 -27.49 7.69
N GLU A 14 -1.09 -27.07 8.06
CA GLU A 14 -0.61 -25.69 7.91
C GLU A 14 -0.45 -25.33 6.42
N MET A 15 0.10 -26.25 5.63
CA MET A 15 0.19 -26.08 4.17
C MET A 15 -1.19 -25.95 3.51
N LEU A 16 -2.17 -26.77 3.95
CA LEU A 16 -3.55 -26.67 3.46
C LEU A 16 -4.24 -25.38 3.89
N LEU A 17 -4.02 -24.93 5.13
CA LEU A 17 -4.56 -23.65 5.61
C LEU A 17 -3.95 -22.47 4.85
N GLU A 18 -2.65 -22.50 4.57
CA GLU A 18 -1.98 -21.47 3.79
C GLU A 18 -2.48 -21.45 2.34
N LEU A 19 -2.64 -22.62 1.71
CA LEU A 19 -3.20 -22.75 0.36
C LEU A 19 -4.63 -22.20 0.27
N LEU A 20 -5.47 -22.50 1.28
CA LEU A 20 -6.85 -21.98 1.34
C LEU A 20 -6.89 -20.48 1.67
N ALA A 21 -5.99 -19.97 2.51
CA ALA A 21 -5.95 -18.56 2.90
C ALA A 21 -5.37 -17.64 1.81
N THR A 22 -4.49 -18.17 0.96
CA THR A 22 -3.83 -17.43 -0.13
C THR A 22 -4.81 -16.66 -1.04
N PRO A 23 -5.88 -17.27 -1.61
CA PRO A 23 -6.81 -16.55 -2.47
C PRO A 23 -7.56 -15.44 -1.72
N PHE A 24 -7.95 -15.66 -0.46
CA PHE A 24 -8.63 -14.62 0.34
C PHE A 24 -7.70 -13.44 0.66
N ARG A 25 -6.42 -13.71 0.94
CA ARG A 25 -5.42 -12.65 1.11
C ARG A 25 -5.23 -11.87 -0.19
N ALA A 26 -5.10 -12.56 -1.32
CA ALA A 26 -4.96 -11.92 -2.63
C ALA A 26 -6.16 -11.03 -2.97
N MET A 27 -7.39 -11.50 -2.70
CA MET A 27 -8.61 -10.70 -2.86
C MET A 27 -8.63 -9.50 -1.92
N GLY A 28 -8.25 -9.68 -0.66
CA GLY A 28 -8.14 -8.58 0.31
C GLY A 28 -7.16 -7.50 -0.15
N THR A 29 -5.99 -7.90 -0.64
CA THR A 29 -5.00 -6.97 -1.21
C THR A 29 -5.54 -6.27 -2.46
N ALA A 30 -6.21 -7.00 -3.36
CA ALA A 30 -6.79 -6.38 -4.55
C ALA A 30 -7.88 -5.35 -4.23
N LEU A 31 -8.74 -5.63 -3.25
CA LEU A 31 -9.75 -4.67 -2.77
C LEU A 31 -9.09 -3.47 -2.08
N HIS A 32 -8.04 -3.69 -1.30
CA HIS A 32 -7.25 -2.62 -0.70
C HIS A 32 -6.61 -1.73 -1.76
N ASP A 33 -6.02 -2.33 -2.80
CA ASP A 33 -5.39 -1.62 -3.91
C ASP A 33 -6.43 -0.82 -4.69
N ILE A 34 -7.62 -1.38 -4.97
CA ILE A 34 -8.71 -0.63 -5.62
C ILE A 34 -9.16 0.56 -4.76
N ALA A 35 -9.28 0.37 -3.44
CA ALA A 35 -9.69 1.45 -2.53
C ALA A 35 -8.62 2.54 -2.37
N THR A 36 -7.33 2.18 -2.45
CA THR A 36 -6.19 3.09 -2.26
C THR A 36 -5.60 3.63 -3.56
N ASN A 37 -5.97 3.07 -4.71
CA ASN A 37 -5.62 3.55 -6.04
C ASN A 37 -6.63 4.59 -6.56
N THR A 38 -7.08 5.46 -5.67
CA THR A 38 -7.84 6.65 -6.04
C THR A 38 -6.89 7.80 -6.33
N ALA A 39 -7.25 8.67 -7.26
CA ALA A 39 -6.45 9.87 -7.58
C ALA A 39 -6.14 10.68 -6.31
N ARG A 40 -7.10 10.83 -5.39
CA ARG A 40 -6.90 11.50 -4.09
C ARG A 40 -5.84 10.84 -3.22
N ALA A 41 -5.84 9.50 -3.10
CA ALA A 41 -4.86 8.78 -2.29
C ALA A 41 -3.46 8.81 -2.91
N GLN A 42 -3.37 8.88 -4.24
CA GLN A 42 -2.10 9.10 -4.92
C GLN A 42 -1.58 10.52 -4.68
N THR A 43 -2.41 11.55 -4.88
CA THR A 43 -2.07 12.94 -4.57
C THR A 43 -1.64 13.11 -3.11
N ALA A 44 -2.37 12.52 -2.16
CA ALA A 44 -2.01 12.57 -0.75
C ALA A 44 -0.62 11.95 -0.48
N ARG A 45 -0.29 10.83 -1.12
CA ARG A 45 1.04 10.19 -1.03
C ARG A 45 2.13 11.07 -1.61
N GLU A 46 1.89 11.68 -2.77
CA GLU A 46 2.84 12.60 -3.42
C GLU A 46 3.09 13.84 -2.55
N LEU A 47 2.04 14.41 -1.95
CA LEU A 47 2.19 15.53 -1.02
C LEU A 47 2.94 15.14 0.25
N ALA A 48 2.72 13.93 0.76
CA ALA A 48 3.42 13.42 1.95
C ALA A 48 4.89 13.11 1.67
N ALA A 49 5.25 12.77 0.43
CA ALA A 49 6.62 12.51 0.02
C ALA A 49 7.50 13.76 -0.02
N ILE A 50 6.92 14.96 -0.11
CA ILE A 50 7.67 16.22 -0.06
C ILE A 50 8.21 16.43 1.37
N SER A 51 9.49 16.73 1.55
CA SER A 51 10.07 16.97 2.87
C SER A 51 9.68 18.36 3.43
N ASP A 52 9.63 18.50 4.77
CA ASP A 52 9.34 19.79 5.39
C ASP A 52 10.41 20.86 5.08
N ASP A 53 11.66 20.44 4.88
CA ASP A 53 12.74 21.36 4.51
C ASP A 53 12.57 21.89 3.08
N GLU A 54 12.10 21.05 2.16
CA GLU A 54 11.77 21.48 0.81
C GLU A 54 10.54 22.39 0.78
N LEU A 55 9.56 22.14 1.64
CA LEU A 55 8.43 23.06 1.83
C LEU A 55 8.89 24.43 2.34
N LYS A 56 9.77 24.45 3.35
CA LYS A 56 10.35 25.69 3.89
C LYS A 56 11.18 26.44 2.86
N ALA A 57 11.98 25.74 2.05
CA ALA A 57 12.75 26.35 0.96
C ALA A 57 11.84 27.01 -0.09
N ARG A 58 10.64 26.45 -0.31
CA ARG A 58 9.59 27.03 -1.16
C ARG A 58 8.72 28.08 -0.45
N GLY A 59 9.00 28.40 0.82
CA GLY A 59 8.22 29.35 1.62
C GLY A 59 6.80 28.91 1.93
N MET A 60 6.49 27.61 1.81
CA MET A 60 5.14 27.06 2.01
C MET A 60 5.06 26.22 3.28
N LYS A 61 3.88 26.22 3.91
CA LYS A 61 3.56 25.26 4.98
C LYS A 61 2.87 24.04 4.38
N ARG A 62 2.94 22.91 5.10
CA ARG A 62 2.25 21.66 4.71
C ARG A 62 0.75 21.88 4.46
N ALA A 63 0.10 22.68 5.31
CA ALA A 63 -1.31 23.01 5.18
C ALA A 63 -1.65 23.77 3.88
N ASP A 64 -0.75 24.64 3.42
CA ASP A 64 -0.98 25.45 2.22
C ASP A 64 -1.02 24.55 0.97
N ILE A 65 -0.07 23.63 0.85
CA ILE A 65 0.00 22.69 -0.29
C ILE A 65 -1.18 21.71 -0.28
N VAL A 66 -1.55 21.19 0.89
CA VAL A 66 -2.73 20.32 1.01
C VAL A 66 -4.00 21.07 0.60
N SER A 67 -4.15 22.32 1.04
CA SER A 67 -5.31 23.15 0.67
C SER A 67 -5.37 23.45 -0.82
N LEU A 68 -4.22 23.62 -1.49
CA LEU A 68 -4.14 23.86 -2.93
C LEU A 68 -4.53 22.60 -3.73
N ALA A 69 -4.02 21.45 -3.32
CA ALA A 69 -4.23 20.18 -4.03
C ALA A 69 -5.68 19.68 -3.93
N PHE A 70 -6.37 19.92 -2.81
CA PHE A 70 -7.73 19.46 -2.56
C PHE A 70 -8.78 20.60 -2.56
N ARG A 71 -8.45 21.79 -3.10
CA ARG A 71 -9.36 22.96 -3.08
C ARG A 71 -10.70 22.71 -3.80
N HIS A 72 -10.69 21.89 -4.85
CA HIS A 72 -11.84 21.66 -5.74
C HIS A 72 -12.72 20.47 -5.33
N ASP A 73 -12.47 19.90 -4.15
CA ASP A 73 -13.09 18.66 -3.69
C ASP A 73 -14.31 18.85 -2.77
N GLY A 74 -14.82 20.09 -2.68
CA GLY A 74 -15.99 20.49 -1.88
C GLY A 74 -17.28 20.59 -2.67
#